data_AF-A0A7Z6TDY3-F1
#
_entry.id   AF-A0A7Z6TDY3-F1
#
_cell.length_a   1.000
_cell.length_b   1.000
_cell.length_c   1.000
_cell.angle_alpha   90.00
_cell.angle_beta   90.00
_cell.angle_gamma   90.00
#
_symmetry.space_group_name_H-M   'P 1'
#
loop_
_entity.id
_entity.type
_entity.pdbx_description
1 polymer ?
#
loop_
_entity_poly.entity_id
_entity_poly.type
_entity_poly.pdbx_seq_one_letter_code
_entity_poly.pdbx_strand_id
1 'polypeptide(L)' 'METSDAIGPLGAKSMSESPFNPVAPAFANALRDATGIRFTELPLTRDRVWLALHEAGKG' A
#
# COMPACT_ATOMS: atom_id res chain seq x y z
N MET A 1 -4.97 -6.32 19.60
CA MET A 1 -5.35 -7.30 18.55
C MET A 1 -4.96 -8.68 19.07
N GLU A 2 -5.83 -9.32 19.83
CA GLU A 2 -5.56 -10.65 20.40
C GLU A 2 -6.38 -11.69 19.66
N THR A 3 -5.70 -12.51 18.87
CA THR A 3 -6.31 -13.63 18.17
C THR A 3 -5.25 -14.73 18.06
N SER A 4 -5.61 -15.97 18.39
CA SER A 4 -4.76 -17.16 18.24
C SER A 4 -5.17 -17.96 16.99
N ASP A 5 -4.25 -18.74 16.44
CA ASP A 5 -4.58 -19.73 15.41
C ASP A 5 -4.95 -21.06 16.09
N ALA A 6 -6.13 -21.60 15.81
CA ALA A 6 -6.57 -22.86 16.41
C ALA A 6 -5.73 -24.06 15.95
N ILE A 7 -5.09 -23.98 14.78
CA ILE A 7 -4.27 -25.06 14.21
C ILE A 7 -2.76 -24.79 14.32
N GLY A 8 -2.37 -23.56 14.66
CA GLY A 8 -0.97 -23.19 14.82
C GLY A 8 -0.39 -23.71 16.14
N PRO A 9 0.86 -24.21 16.17
CA PRO A 9 1.49 -24.63 17.41
C PRO A 9 1.49 -23.47 18.41
N LEU A 10 1.00 -23.71 19.61
CA LEU A 10 0.86 -22.69 20.67
C LEU A 10 0.02 -21.46 20.27
N GLY A 11 -0.87 -21.58 19.28
CA GLY A 11 -1.68 -20.46 18.80
C GLY A 11 -0.98 -19.54 17.80
N ALA A 12 0.20 -19.94 17.29
CA ALA A 12 1.03 -19.11 16.42
C ALA A 12 0.41 -18.85 15.04
N LYS A 13 0.66 -17.66 14.48
CA LYS A 13 0.28 -17.25 13.12
C LYS A 13 1.51 -16.89 12.31
N SER A 14 1.49 -17.16 11.01
CA SER A 14 2.53 -16.65 10.11
C SER A 14 2.46 -15.13 10.04
N MET A 15 3.63 -14.48 10.06
CA MET A 15 3.74 -13.02 10.09
C MET A 15 4.77 -12.45 9.13
N SER A 16 5.49 -13.30 8.38
CA SER A 16 6.61 -12.82 7.54
C SER A 16 6.16 -11.88 6.43
N GLU A 17 5.02 -12.12 5.78
CA GLU A 17 4.53 -11.32 4.64
C GLU A 17 3.57 -10.20 5.04
N SER A 18 2.95 -10.33 6.22
CA SER A 18 2.00 -9.37 6.78
C SER A 18 2.52 -7.93 6.83
N PRO A 19 3.80 -7.64 7.15
CA PRO A 19 4.30 -6.27 7.11
C PRO A 19 4.64 -5.78 5.69
N PHE A 20 4.84 -6.66 4.71
CA PHE A 20 5.27 -6.27 3.35
C PHE A 20 4.10 -6.04 2.40
N ASN A 21 3.13 -6.97 2.37
CA ASN A 21 1.98 -6.92 1.48
C ASN A 21 1.17 -5.61 1.56
N PRO A 22 0.93 -4.99 2.75
CA PRO A 22 0.15 -3.76 2.83
C PRO A 22 0.91 -2.48 2.44
N VAL A 23 2.24 -2.50 2.28
CA VAL A 23 3.03 -1.28 2.05
C VAL A 23 2.64 -0.58 0.74
N ALA A 24 2.65 -1.32 -0.37
CA ALA A 24 2.32 -0.76 -1.69
C ALA A 24 0.88 -0.18 -1.76
N PRO A 25 -0.19 -0.90 -1.35
CA PRO A 25 -1.53 -0.33 -1.38
C PRO A 25 -1.73 0.80 -0.37
N ALA A 26 -1.08 0.77 0.80
CA ALA A 26 -1.12 1.89 1.74
C ALA A 26 -0.52 3.16 1.14
N PHE A 27 0.63 3.05 0.47
CA PHE A 27 1.26 4.19 -0.20
C PHE A 27 0.42 4.71 -1.37
N ALA A 28 -0.13 3.82 -2.20
CA ALA A 28 -1.04 4.20 -3.29
C ALA A 28 -2.32 4.90 -2.78
N ASN A 29 -2.87 4.47 -1.65
CA ASN A 29 -4.02 5.10 -1.02
C ASN A 29 -3.67 6.49 -0.45
N ALA A 30 -2.48 6.65 0.15
CA ALA A 30 -2.01 7.94 0.63
C ALA A 30 -1.83 8.96 -0.52
N LEU A 31 -1.28 8.52 -1.67
CA LEU A 31 -1.20 9.36 -2.86
C LEU A 31 -2.59 9.75 -3.37
N ARG A 32 -3.55 8.81 -3.38
CA ARG A 32 -4.93 9.10 -3.77
C ARG A 32 -5.58 10.11 -2.83
N ASP A 33 -5.37 9.98 -1.54
CA ASP A 33 -5.89 10.92 -0.55
C ASP A 33 -5.31 12.32 -0.75
N ALA A 34 -3.99 12.43 -0.92
CA ALA A 34 -3.29 13.71 -1.10
C ALA A 34 -3.58 14.39 -2.46
N THR A 35 -3.77 13.62 -3.53
CA THR A 35 -3.80 14.14 -4.90
C THR A 35 -5.14 13.96 -5.60
N GLY A 36 -6.04 13.13 -5.08
CA GLY A 36 -7.25 12.66 -5.76
C GLY A 36 -7.01 11.70 -6.93
N ILE A 37 -5.76 11.36 -7.27
CA ILE A 37 -5.41 10.50 -8.40
C ILE A 37 -5.30 9.04 -7.93
N ARG A 38 -5.92 8.10 -8.66
CA ARG A 38 -5.83 6.67 -8.36
C ARG A 38 -4.69 6.02 -9.14
N PHE A 39 -3.61 5.67 -8.43
CA PHE A 39 -2.53 4.86 -8.98
C PHE A 39 -2.83 3.36 -8.81
N THR A 40 -2.77 2.59 -9.90
CA THR A 40 -3.01 1.13 -9.92
C THR A 40 -1.83 0.31 -10.43
N GLU A 41 -0.72 0.97 -10.79
CA GLU A 41 0.49 0.33 -11.28
C GLU A 41 1.68 0.67 -10.37
N LEU A 42 2.51 -0.33 -10.10
CA LEU A 42 3.78 -0.19 -9.41
C LEU A 42 4.93 -0.26 -10.42
N PRO A 43 6.10 0.33 -10.12
CA PRO A 43 6.41 1.14 -8.94
C PRO A 43 5.83 2.56 -9.01
N LEU A 44 5.60 3.16 -7.84
CA LEU A 44 5.19 4.56 -7.65
C LEU A 44 6.43 5.47 -7.61
N THR A 45 7.18 5.51 -8.70
CA THR A 45 8.38 6.34 -8.80
C THR A 45 8.04 7.82 -8.92
N ARG A 46 8.98 8.68 -8.52
CA ARG A 46 8.78 10.14 -8.50
C ARG A 46 8.37 10.71 -9.86
N ASP A 47 8.98 10.23 -10.95
CA ASP A 47 8.68 10.61 -12.33
C ASP A 47 7.23 10.26 -12.74
N ARG A 48 6.77 9.05 -12.40
CA ARG A 48 5.39 8.63 -12.67
C ARG A 48 4.37 9.45 -11.88
N VAL A 49 4.66 9.73 -10.60
CA VAL A 49 3.79 10.57 -9.77
C VAL A 49 3.77 12.01 -10.29
N TRP A 50 4.92 12.56 -10.66
CA TRP A 50 5.02 13.91 -11.22
C TRP A 50 4.25 14.05 -12.53
N LEU A 51 4.40 13.09 -13.45
CA LEU A 51 3.67 13.10 -14.73
C LEU A 51 2.16 13.09 -14.50
N ALA A 52 1.67 12.20 -13.63
CA ALA A 52 0.24 12.12 -13.31
C ALA A 52 -0.31 13.42 -12.69
N LEU A 53 0.47 14.08 -11.83
CA LEU A 53 0.10 15.39 -11.27
C LEU A 53 0.05 16.48 -12.35
N HIS A 54 1.02 16.49 -13.25
CA HIS A 54 1.08 17.47 -14.35
C HIS A 54 -0.08 17.29 -15.33
N GLU A 55 -0.37 16.05 -15.73
CA GLU A 55 -1.52 15.72 -16.60
C GLU A 55 -2.87 16.08 -15.95
N ALA A 56 -2.97 15.95 -14.63
CA ALA A 56 -4.16 16.33 -13.88
C ALA A 56 -4.28 17.83 -13.58
N GLY A 57 -3.29 18.66 -13.98
CA GLY A 57 -3.24 20.09 -13.67
C GLY A 57 -3.04 20.39 -12.18
N LYS A 58 -2.39 19.49 -11.44
CA LYS A 58 -2.15 19.57 -9.98
C LYS A 58 -0.68 19.77 -9.61
N GLY A 59 0.17 20.11 -10.58
CA GLY A 59 1.61 20.31 -10.44
C GLY A 59 2.03 21.77 -10.44
#